data_AF-A0A953XN46-F1
#
_entry.id   AF-A0A953XN46-F1
#
_cell.length_a   1.000
_cell.length_b   1.000
_cell.length_c   1.000
_cell.angle_alpha   90.00
_cell.angle_beta   90.00
_cell.angle_gamma   90.00
#
_symmetry.space_group_name_H-M   'P 1'
#
loop_
_entity.id
_entity.type
_entity.pdbx_description
1 polymer ?
#
loop_
_entity_poly.entity_id
_entity_poly.type
_entity_poly.pdbx_seq_one_letter_code
_entity_poly.pdbx_strand_id
1 'polypeptide(L)'
;MNKLWIAGLLLALAGCASGKHTSAPEPEHQEPAGNTEEPTEDTQEPADDRPALTGLDGKSVAFADALAHDRRTLLVIMTSWCVPCRKEQPKVEEFAETNGGTTRVFYVIAGSDVDKSNEIVTDRKFKLNAYADPEGKVSEYFDVEKTPTLLTFDADGKLTGTYHSIEDVPAGEQSAATKTLAPVADSGTELGTSYDVVVMATDEEKAATDLAAAREVCREAERHLSEWKDDSDISRLNREAGEHPVEVHGDLLKVISASLKVSKATAGAFDVTWYPLSGLWKQAAESDKLPSETELAEVMKSVGYEKVIIEDSMVSFSQPGTKLGLGAVAKGWIVDAVFLALKKRGYSNLIVNIGGDLRTAGVGPEGPWTFKITDPYRPPAPAGSFELQDGSVATSGNYIRYTEIEGKQYGHIIDPRTGRPAPFTGSVSVFAPDCAMADALATALFVMGPDEGLKWVAKTPGIKAIYVTEDGLKASFDIGG
;
A
#
# COMPACT_ATOMS: atom_id res chain seq x y z
N MET A 1 -1.86 13.48 31.12
CA MET A 1 -3.27 13.48 30.64
C MET A 1 -3.22 13.41 29.13
N ASN A 2 -3.77 12.33 28.54
CA ASN A 2 -3.93 12.01 27.09
C ASN A 2 -3.49 10.57 26.73
N LYS A 3 -4.07 9.56 27.38
CA LYS A 3 -3.95 8.14 26.98
C LYS A 3 -5.28 7.51 26.54
N LEU A 4 -6.34 8.30 26.41
CA LEU A 4 -7.72 7.81 26.22
C LEU A 4 -8.31 8.01 24.82
N TRP A 5 -7.58 8.60 23.87
CA TRP A 5 -8.09 8.86 22.51
C TRP A 5 -7.61 7.86 21.44
N ILE A 6 -6.54 7.09 21.67
CA ILE A 6 -6.01 6.14 20.66
C ILE A 6 -6.85 4.86 20.57
N ALA A 7 -7.55 4.46 21.64
CA ALA A 7 -8.45 3.30 21.63
C ALA A 7 -9.75 3.52 20.81
N GLY A 8 -10.03 4.75 20.38
CA GLY A 8 -11.23 5.09 19.61
C GLY A 8 -11.07 4.94 18.09
N LEU A 9 -9.84 4.80 17.57
CA LEU A 9 -9.58 4.72 16.13
C LEU A 9 -10.05 3.40 15.47
N LEU A 10 -10.43 2.41 16.28
CA LEU A 10 -10.93 1.10 15.83
C LEU A 10 -12.48 0.99 15.79
N LEU A 11 -13.22 2.08 15.98
CA LEU A 11 -14.68 1.96 16.22
C LEU A 11 -15.62 3.06 15.67
N ALA A 12 -15.21 3.93 14.75
CA ALA A 12 -16.16 4.93 14.22
C ALA A 12 -16.03 5.18 12.71
N LEU A 13 -16.79 4.44 11.90
CA LEU A 13 -17.20 4.82 10.55
C LEU A 13 -18.72 4.84 10.49
N ALA A 14 -19.32 6.03 10.65
CA ALA A 14 -20.74 6.27 10.33
C ALA A 14 -21.02 7.77 10.12
N GLY A 15 -21.38 8.11 8.87
CA GLY A 15 -22.38 9.11 8.44
C GLY A 15 -22.36 10.55 8.97
N CYS A 16 -22.30 11.54 8.07
CA CYS A 16 -23.50 12.24 7.55
C CYS A 16 -23.18 13.48 6.70
N ALA A 17 -24.08 13.73 5.75
CA ALA A 17 -24.06 14.80 4.75
C ALA A 17 -24.73 16.10 5.22
N SER A 18 -24.39 17.21 4.55
CA SER A 18 -25.16 18.45 4.26
C SER A 18 -24.15 19.61 4.10
N GLY A 19 -24.32 20.67 3.31
CA GLY A 19 -25.40 21.21 2.47
C GLY A 19 -24.86 22.51 1.84
N LYS A 20 -25.41 22.88 0.68
CA LYS A 20 -24.97 23.92 -0.26
C LYS A 20 -24.91 25.35 0.34
N HIS A 21 -23.98 26.18 -0.15
CA HIS A 21 -24.22 27.62 -0.38
C HIS A 21 -23.31 28.22 -1.47
N THR A 22 -23.94 28.94 -2.40
CA THR A 22 -23.45 29.89 -3.42
C THR A 22 -22.82 31.13 -2.74
N SER A 23 -21.95 32.00 -3.29
CA SER A 23 -21.72 32.58 -4.62
C SER A 23 -20.44 33.47 -4.60
N ALA A 24 -19.83 33.70 -5.77
CA ALA A 24 -18.72 34.62 -6.12
C ALA A 24 -19.06 36.14 -5.94
N PRO A 25 -18.19 37.15 -6.27
CA PRO A 25 -16.89 37.11 -6.97
C PRO A 25 -15.73 38.02 -6.46
N GLU A 26 -14.59 37.79 -7.10
CA GLU A 26 -13.29 38.50 -7.29
C GLU A 26 -13.25 40.05 -7.28
N PRO A 27 -12.06 40.68 -7.08
CA PRO A 27 -11.16 40.94 -8.23
C PRO A 27 -9.63 40.86 -8.01
N GLU A 28 -8.97 40.42 -9.09
CA GLU A 28 -7.72 40.91 -9.72
C GLU A 28 -6.56 41.43 -8.86
N HIS A 29 -5.44 40.68 -8.86
CA HIS A 29 -4.11 41.21 -8.63
C HIS A 29 -3.22 40.99 -9.86
N GLN A 30 -2.61 42.08 -10.33
CA GLN A 30 -1.62 42.15 -11.40
C GLN A 30 -0.29 41.51 -10.98
N GLU A 31 0.28 40.68 -11.86
CA GLU A 31 1.68 40.24 -11.81
C GLU A 31 2.65 41.40 -12.09
N PRO A 32 3.93 41.25 -11.70
CA PRO A 32 4.89 40.95 -12.76
C PRO A 32 5.97 39.91 -12.42
N ALA A 33 6.30 39.17 -13.46
CA ALA A 33 7.52 38.45 -13.82
C ALA A 33 8.82 38.72 -13.03
N GLY A 34 9.58 37.65 -12.77
CA GLY A 34 11.00 37.72 -12.41
C GLY A 34 11.69 36.36 -12.25
N ASN A 35 12.32 35.92 -13.34
CA ASN A 35 13.50 35.05 -13.44
C ASN A 35 13.56 33.64 -12.81
N THR A 36 13.71 32.68 -13.73
CA THR A 36 14.57 31.49 -13.73
C THR A 36 15.74 31.50 -12.75
N GLU A 37 15.84 30.43 -11.94
CA GLU A 37 17.08 29.79 -11.53
C GLU A 37 16.78 28.33 -11.13
N GLU A 38 17.37 27.37 -11.85
CA GLU A 38 17.41 25.96 -11.49
C GLU A 38 18.30 25.75 -10.26
N PRO A 39 17.97 24.84 -9.32
CA PRO A 39 18.95 24.27 -8.41
C PRO A 39 19.30 22.85 -8.84
N THR A 40 20.43 22.72 -9.52
CA THR A 40 21.25 21.51 -9.47
C THR A 40 21.95 21.44 -8.12
N GLU A 41 21.63 20.45 -7.29
CA GLU A 41 22.60 19.87 -6.35
C GLU A 41 22.18 18.44 -6.01
N ASP A 42 22.80 17.52 -6.73
CA ASP A 42 22.78 16.08 -6.52
C ASP A 42 23.62 15.78 -5.27
N THR A 43 23.02 15.76 -4.09
CA THR A 43 23.64 15.13 -2.91
C THR A 43 23.48 13.62 -3.03
N GLN A 44 24.34 13.00 -3.85
CA GLN A 44 24.63 11.58 -3.71
C GLN A 44 25.23 11.35 -2.33
N GLU A 45 24.49 10.64 -1.47
CA GLU A 45 25.08 10.04 -0.27
C GLU A 45 26.30 9.19 -0.69
N PRO A 46 27.40 9.22 0.07
CA PRO A 46 28.59 8.45 -0.29
C PRO A 46 28.24 6.96 -0.38
N ALA A 47 28.66 6.32 -1.47
CA ALA A 47 28.43 4.90 -1.70
C ALA A 47 29.05 4.07 -0.56
N ASP A 48 28.26 3.15 0.02
CA ASP A 48 28.74 2.18 1.01
C ASP A 48 29.81 1.27 0.38
N ASP A 49 31.04 1.37 0.87
CA ASP A 49 32.21 0.63 0.38
C ASP A 49 32.35 -0.78 0.99
N ARG A 50 31.44 -1.16 1.89
CA ARG A 50 31.42 -2.47 2.54
C ARG A 50 30.95 -3.58 1.60
N PRO A 51 31.46 -4.82 1.78
CA PRO A 51 31.04 -5.96 0.97
C PRO A 51 29.58 -6.33 1.25
N ALA A 52 28.86 -6.73 0.19
CA ALA A 52 27.52 -7.28 0.33
C ALA A 52 27.53 -8.60 1.14
N LEU A 53 26.46 -8.83 1.88
CA LEU A 53 26.20 -10.07 2.62
C LEU A 53 25.58 -11.12 1.69
N THR A 54 25.83 -12.40 1.95
CA THR A 54 25.14 -13.49 1.25
C THR A 54 24.00 -14.01 2.12
N GLY A 55 22.76 -13.84 1.67
CA GLY A 55 21.59 -14.42 2.32
C GLY A 55 21.64 -15.94 2.35
N LEU A 56 20.89 -16.56 3.28
CA LEU A 56 20.78 -18.01 3.35
C LEU A 56 20.00 -18.64 2.18
N ASP A 57 19.37 -17.82 1.34
CA ASP A 57 18.81 -18.21 0.05
C ASP A 57 19.80 -18.03 -1.13
N GLY A 58 21.06 -17.66 -0.82
CA GLY A 58 22.13 -17.44 -1.79
C GLY A 58 22.10 -16.08 -2.49
N LYS A 59 21.15 -15.20 -2.15
CA LYS A 59 21.08 -13.87 -2.77
C LYS A 59 22.00 -12.86 -2.08
N SER A 60 22.53 -11.94 -2.87
CA SER A 60 23.31 -10.81 -2.36
C SER A 60 22.39 -9.80 -1.66
N VAL A 61 22.79 -9.32 -0.49
CA VAL A 61 22.11 -8.29 0.31
C VAL A 61 23.11 -7.16 0.56
N ALA A 62 22.76 -5.91 0.25
CA ALA A 62 23.67 -4.80 0.52
C ALA A 62 23.89 -4.65 2.04
N PHE A 63 25.11 -4.30 2.45
CA PHE A 63 25.43 -4.22 3.88
C PHE A 63 24.60 -3.13 4.58
N ALA A 64 24.44 -1.96 3.96
CA ALA A 64 23.54 -0.90 4.39
C ALA A 64 22.09 -1.38 4.64
N ASP A 65 21.53 -2.19 3.73
CA ASP A 65 20.16 -2.72 3.86
C ASP A 65 20.02 -3.62 5.10
N ALA A 66 21.07 -4.38 5.42
CA ALA A 66 21.10 -5.19 6.64
C ALA A 66 21.22 -4.32 7.90
N LEU A 67 21.95 -3.21 7.82
CA LEU A 67 22.14 -2.29 8.94
C LEU A 67 20.89 -1.48 9.29
N ALA A 68 20.05 -1.09 8.33
CA ALA A 68 18.92 -0.15 8.48
C ALA A 68 19.24 1.05 9.39
N HIS A 69 19.47 2.21 8.77
CA HIS A 69 19.97 3.46 9.35
C HIS A 69 19.02 4.18 10.35
N ASP A 70 18.40 3.43 11.27
CA ASP A 70 17.48 3.92 12.29
C ASP A 70 17.81 3.42 13.71
N ARG A 71 18.72 2.44 13.84
CA ARG A 71 19.07 1.79 15.11
C ARG A 71 20.53 1.36 15.14
N ARG A 72 21.07 1.21 16.35
CA ARG A 72 22.38 0.58 16.54
C ARG A 72 22.33 -0.85 16.03
N THR A 73 23.47 -1.34 15.57
CA THR A 73 23.59 -2.73 15.12
C THR A 73 24.73 -3.44 15.83
N LEU A 74 24.47 -4.67 16.26
CA LEU A 74 25.46 -5.64 16.70
C LEU A 74 25.56 -6.75 15.64
N LEU A 75 26.67 -6.77 14.93
CA LEU A 75 27.02 -7.83 13.99
C LEU A 75 27.88 -8.87 14.69
N VAL A 76 27.48 -10.13 14.66
CA VAL A 76 28.23 -11.23 15.28
C VAL A 76 28.79 -12.17 14.22
N ILE A 77 30.09 -12.08 14.00
CA ILE A 77 30.84 -12.92 13.07
C ILE A 77 31.31 -14.18 13.81
N MET A 78 30.93 -15.34 13.28
CA MET A 78 31.24 -16.62 13.89
C MET A 78 31.51 -17.72 12.88
N THR A 79 32.01 -18.87 13.35
CA THR A 79 32.26 -20.05 12.52
C THR A 79 31.56 -21.31 13.05
N SER A 80 31.33 -22.24 12.13
CA SER A 80 30.58 -23.49 12.31
C SER A 80 31.18 -24.47 13.36
N TRP A 81 32.50 -24.44 13.51
CA TRP A 81 33.28 -25.34 14.38
C TRP A 81 33.76 -24.69 15.70
N CYS A 82 33.48 -23.41 15.91
CA CYS A 82 34.04 -22.63 17.01
C CYS A 82 33.31 -22.88 18.34
N VAL A 83 34.02 -23.46 19.31
CA VAL A 83 33.51 -23.71 20.68
C VAL A 83 33.18 -22.41 21.42
N PRO A 84 34.03 -21.35 21.41
CA PRO A 84 33.67 -20.07 22.03
C PRO A 84 32.38 -19.46 21.47
N CYS A 85 32.17 -19.56 20.15
CA CYS A 85 30.98 -19.05 19.48
C CYS A 85 29.70 -19.71 19.98
N ARG A 86 29.74 -21.02 20.30
CA ARG A 86 28.59 -21.73 20.89
C ARG A 86 28.28 -21.30 22.32
N LYS A 87 29.30 -20.89 23.08
CA LYS A 87 29.09 -20.35 24.43
C LYS A 87 28.53 -18.93 24.39
N GLU A 88 28.85 -18.19 23.33
CA GLU A 88 28.46 -16.80 23.16
C GLU A 88 27.04 -16.64 22.63
N GLN A 89 26.62 -17.51 21.72
CA GLN A 89 25.29 -17.49 21.10
C GLN A 89 24.12 -17.28 22.09
N PRO A 90 23.94 -18.06 23.17
CA PRO A 90 22.80 -17.86 24.07
C PRO A 90 22.81 -16.49 24.75
N LYS A 91 24.00 -15.93 25.05
CA LYS A 91 24.12 -14.61 25.66
C LYS A 91 23.79 -13.49 24.67
N VAL A 92 24.19 -13.66 23.42
CA VAL A 92 23.84 -12.73 22.32
C VAL A 92 22.34 -12.78 22.04
N GLU A 93 21.73 -13.95 22.06
CA GLU A 93 20.27 -14.09 21.91
C GLU A 93 19.52 -13.45 23.08
N GLU A 94 19.95 -13.66 24.33
CA GLU A 94 19.37 -12.99 25.51
C GLU A 94 19.55 -11.46 25.43
N PHE A 95 20.71 -11.00 24.97
CA PHE A 95 20.95 -9.58 24.72
C PHE A 95 20.00 -9.05 23.65
N ALA A 96 19.79 -9.77 22.55
CA ALA A 96 18.89 -9.36 21.48
C ALA A 96 17.42 -9.38 21.91
N GLU A 97 17.01 -10.31 22.77
CA GLU A 97 15.67 -10.33 23.36
C GLU A 97 15.45 -9.11 24.28
N THR A 98 16.47 -8.75 25.06
CA THR A 98 16.41 -7.61 25.99
C THR A 98 16.53 -6.26 25.25
N ASN A 99 17.28 -6.20 24.15
CA ASN A 99 17.67 -4.96 23.48
C ASN A 99 17.18 -4.85 22.02
N GLY A 100 16.37 -5.78 21.51
CA GLY A 100 15.95 -5.82 20.09
C GLY A 100 15.17 -4.58 19.64
N GLY A 101 14.60 -3.83 20.58
CA GLY A 101 13.98 -2.53 20.33
C GLY A 101 14.99 -1.39 20.05
N THR A 102 16.23 -1.49 20.54
CA THR A 102 17.27 -0.45 20.45
C THR A 102 18.46 -0.84 19.57
N THR A 103 18.79 -2.13 19.58
CA THR A 103 19.97 -2.69 18.93
C THR A 103 19.53 -3.87 18.08
N ARG A 104 19.73 -3.77 16.77
CA ARG A 104 19.55 -4.89 15.86
C ARG A 104 20.70 -5.86 16.06
N VAL A 105 20.41 -7.16 16.03
CA VAL A 105 21.43 -8.20 16.17
C VAL A 105 21.28 -9.19 15.04
N PHE A 106 22.38 -9.46 14.32
CA PHE A 106 22.40 -10.52 13.31
C PHE A 106 23.77 -11.19 13.24
N TYR A 107 23.77 -12.40 12.67
CA TYR A 107 24.94 -13.25 12.55
C TYR A 107 25.51 -13.26 11.14
N VAL A 108 26.83 -13.38 11.04
CA VAL A 108 27.53 -13.75 9.79
C VAL A 108 28.35 -15.00 10.04
N ILE A 109 28.07 -16.05 9.27
CA ILE A 109 28.73 -17.35 9.37
C ILE A 109 29.90 -17.38 8.39
N ALA A 110 31.10 -17.18 8.90
CA ALA A 110 32.33 -17.09 8.13
C ALA A 110 32.83 -18.48 7.68
N GLY A 111 33.42 -18.51 6.48
CA GLY A 111 34.14 -19.68 5.94
C GLY A 111 33.24 -20.90 5.67
N SER A 112 31.94 -20.67 5.51
CA SER A 112 30.94 -21.71 5.23
C SER A 112 30.13 -21.32 3.99
N ASP A 113 29.88 -22.28 3.11
CA ASP A 113 28.90 -22.11 2.03
C ASP A 113 27.48 -21.94 2.59
N VAL A 114 26.53 -21.58 1.71
CA VAL A 114 25.14 -21.31 2.08
C VAL A 114 24.46 -22.53 2.69
N ASP A 115 24.70 -23.73 2.15
CA ASP A 115 24.10 -24.97 2.64
C ASP A 115 24.58 -25.32 4.05
N LYS A 116 25.89 -25.21 4.30
CA LYS A 116 26.45 -25.40 5.65
C LYS A 116 25.99 -24.31 6.61
N SER A 117 25.87 -23.07 6.15
CA SER A 117 25.34 -21.96 6.96
C SER A 117 23.90 -22.24 7.39
N ASN A 118 23.06 -22.76 6.48
CA ASN A 118 21.70 -23.21 6.79
C ASN A 118 21.67 -24.37 7.80
N GLU A 119 22.54 -25.37 7.64
CA GLU A 119 22.68 -26.48 8.59
C GLU A 119 23.00 -25.96 10.00
N ILE A 120 23.96 -25.04 10.12
CA ILE A 120 24.37 -24.44 11.39
C ILE A 120 23.22 -23.67 12.03
N VAL A 121 22.52 -22.83 11.27
CA VAL A 121 21.37 -22.04 11.75
C VAL A 121 20.26 -22.95 12.27
N THR A 122 20.00 -24.04 11.55
CA THR A 122 18.98 -25.04 11.91
C THR A 122 19.39 -25.83 13.15
N ASP A 123 20.57 -26.43 13.14
CA ASP A 123 21.09 -27.28 14.23
C ASP A 123 21.23 -26.51 15.53
N ARG A 124 21.65 -25.24 15.43
CA ARG A 124 21.85 -24.38 16.60
C ARG A 124 20.61 -23.55 16.97
N LYS A 125 19.51 -23.69 16.22
CA LYS A 125 18.22 -23.03 16.47
C LYS A 125 18.35 -21.52 16.65
N PHE A 126 19.06 -20.85 15.75
CA PHE A 126 19.22 -19.40 15.84
C PHE A 126 17.86 -18.72 15.79
N LYS A 127 17.63 -17.78 16.72
CA LYS A 127 16.41 -16.96 16.75
C LYS A 127 16.53 -15.67 15.93
N LEU A 128 17.75 -15.31 15.54
CA LEU A 128 18.10 -14.05 14.88
C LEU A 128 18.49 -14.31 13.43
N ASN A 129 18.41 -13.26 12.61
CA ASN A 129 18.83 -13.31 11.21
C ASN A 129 20.31 -13.72 11.12
N ALA A 130 20.62 -14.53 10.11
CA ALA A 130 21.97 -14.97 9.82
C ALA A 130 22.25 -14.88 8.31
N TYR A 131 23.50 -14.58 7.99
CA TYR A 131 24.02 -14.51 6.64
C TYR A 131 25.23 -15.43 6.51
N ALA A 132 25.52 -15.87 5.29
CA ALA A 132 26.75 -16.58 4.97
C ALA A 132 27.84 -15.59 4.52
N ASP A 133 29.08 -15.89 4.86
CA ASP A 133 30.28 -15.26 4.30
C ASP A 133 31.19 -16.36 3.70
N PRO A 134 30.80 -16.94 2.55
CA PRO A 134 31.45 -18.12 1.99
C PRO A 134 32.85 -17.81 1.46
N GLU A 135 33.06 -16.58 0.99
CA GLU A 135 34.33 -16.11 0.43
C GLU A 135 35.19 -15.36 1.46
N GLY A 136 34.69 -15.16 2.68
CA GLY A 136 35.40 -14.47 3.74
C GLY A 136 35.53 -12.95 3.54
N LYS A 137 34.78 -12.36 2.60
CA LYS A 137 34.90 -10.95 2.21
C LYS A 137 34.51 -10.01 3.36
N VAL A 138 33.45 -10.36 4.10
CA VAL A 138 33.01 -9.57 5.25
C VAL A 138 34.04 -9.67 6.38
N SER A 139 34.53 -10.89 6.61
CA SER A 139 35.55 -11.17 7.63
C SER A 139 36.88 -10.44 7.33
N GLU A 140 37.29 -10.41 6.05
CA GLU A 140 38.49 -9.69 5.60
C GLU A 140 38.32 -8.17 5.72
N TYR A 141 37.17 -7.63 5.32
CA TYR A 141 36.91 -6.19 5.38
C TYR A 141 37.00 -5.62 6.79
N PHE A 142 36.51 -6.35 7.78
CA PHE A 142 36.53 -5.93 9.19
C PHE A 142 37.74 -6.46 9.99
N ASP A 143 38.76 -6.99 9.30
CA ASP A 143 40.00 -7.51 9.90
C ASP A 143 39.73 -8.52 11.04
N VAL A 144 38.86 -9.49 10.77
CA VAL A 144 38.43 -10.49 11.76
C VAL A 144 39.51 -11.56 11.95
N GLU A 145 40.35 -11.37 12.97
CA GLU A 145 41.43 -12.32 13.30
C GLU A 145 40.95 -13.57 14.05
N LYS A 146 39.83 -13.49 14.77
CA LYS A 146 39.29 -14.60 15.59
C LYS A 146 37.78 -14.55 15.71
N THR A 147 37.17 -15.68 16.09
CA THR A 147 35.71 -15.80 16.29
C THR A 147 35.36 -16.30 17.70
N PRO A 148 34.27 -15.82 18.32
CA PRO A 148 33.35 -14.83 17.78
C PRO A 148 33.98 -13.42 17.78
N THR A 149 33.58 -12.61 16.80
CA THR A 149 33.85 -11.17 16.78
C THR A 149 32.53 -10.43 16.69
N LEU A 150 32.34 -9.49 17.60
CA LEU A 150 31.14 -8.70 17.77
C LEU A 150 31.47 -7.26 17.37
N LEU A 151 30.85 -6.77 16.31
CA LEU A 151 31.03 -5.41 15.83
C LEU A 151 29.82 -4.57 16.21
N THR A 152 30.02 -3.44 16.87
CA THR A 152 28.94 -2.48 17.18
C THR A 152 28.97 -1.35 16.17
N PHE A 153 27.79 -0.95 15.71
CA PHE A 153 27.58 0.18 14.82
C PHE A 153 26.58 1.15 15.47
N ASP A 154 26.79 2.45 15.27
CA ASP A 154 25.80 3.47 15.61
C ASP A 154 24.62 3.49 14.62
N ALA A 155 23.63 4.36 14.87
CA ALA A 155 22.43 4.46 14.04
C ALA A 155 22.71 4.98 12.62
N ASP A 156 23.83 5.69 12.43
CA ASP A 156 24.28 6.15 11.11
C ASP A 156 25.05 5.05 10.36
N GLY A 157 25.26 3.89 10.99
CA GLY A 157 25.94 2.73 10.42
C GLY A 157 27.47 2.82 10.50
N LYS A 158 28.04 3.68 11.34
CA LYS A 158 29.47 3.78 11.58
C LYS A 158 29.91 2.78 12.63
N LEU A 159 31.02 2.09 12.39
CA LEU A 159 31.62 1.15 13.34
C LEU A 159 32.07 1.89 14.62
N THR A 160 31.51 1.51 15.76
CA THR A 160 31.80 2.09 17.08
C THR A 160 32.71 1.22 17.93
N GLY A 161 32.73 -0.10 17.70
CA GLY A 161 33.59 -1.00 18.49
C GLY A 161 33.69 -2.42 17.95
N THR A 162 34.74 -3.12 18.38
CA THR A 162 35.02 -4.51 18.05
C THR A 162 35.32 -5.27 19.34
N TYR A 163 34.58 -6.35 19.59
CA TYR A 163 34.60 -7.13 20.82
C TYR A 163 34.63 -8.63 20.52
N HIS A 164 34.86 -9.46 21.55
CA HIS A 164 34.88 -10.93 21.40
C HIS A 164 33.99 -11.65 22.42
N SER A 165 33.27 -10.89 23.23
CA SER A 165 32.27 -11.33 24.20
C SER A 165 31.23 -10.21 24.32
N ILE A 166 29.96 -10.56 24.44
CA ILE A 166 28.86 -9.63 24.63
C ILE A 166 28.97 -8.89 25.97
N GLU A 167 29.61 -9.52 26.94
CA GLU A 167 29.86 -8.95 28.27
C GLU A 167 30.87 -7.77 28.21
N ASP A 168 31.70 -7.72 27.17
CA ASP A 168 32.69 -6.66 26.98
C ASP A 168 32.11 -5.43 26.24
N VAL A 169 30.89 -5.52 25.71
CA VAL A 169 30.21 -4.40 25.04
C VAL A 169 29.79 -3.35 26.09
N PRO A 170 30.20 -2.07 26.00
CA PRO A 170 29.96 -1.08 27.06
C PRO A 170 28.48 -0.82 27.35
N ALA A 171 28.11 -0.64 28.63
CA ALA A 171 26.73 -0.35 29.03
C ALA A 171 26.12 0.93 28.40
N GLY A 172 26.93 1.94 28.03
CA GLY A 172 26.49 3.12 27.27
C GLY A 172 26.25 2.85 25.78
N GLU A 173 26.85 1.78 25.24
CA GLU A 173 26.47 1.16 23.97
C GLU A 173 25.23 0.26 24.12
N GLN A 174 25.02 -0.33 25.31
CA GLN A 174 23.87 -1.19 25.66
C GLN A 174 22.61 -0.42 26.14
N SER A 175 22.71 0.86 26.51
CA SER A 175 21.60 1.63 27.09
C SER A 175 21.71 3.12 26.73
N ALA A 176 21.27 3.48 25.52
CA ALA A 176 20.79 4.84 25.25
C ALA A 176 19.26 4.84 25.41
N ALA A 177 18.72 5.81 26.16
CA ALA A 177 17.29 5.96 26.40
C ALA A 177 16.52 5.96 25.07
N THR A 178 15.73 4.91 24.85
CA THR A 178 14.94 4.70 23.63
C THR A 178 13.81 5.72 23.56
N LYS A 179 13.73 6.46 22.45
CA LYS A 179 12.43 6.92 21.96
C LYS A 179 11.70 5.67 21.46
N THR A 180 10.78 5.13 22.26
CA THR A 180 9.92 4.00 21.83
C THR A 180 9.11 4.43 20.60
N LEU A 181 8.96 3.53 19.62
CA LEU A 181 8.05 3.76 18.50
C LEU A 181 6.64 4.04 19.04
N ALA A 182 6.15 5.25 18.80
CA ALA A 182 4.81 5.69 19.16
C ALA A 182 3.98 5.84 17.87
N PRO A 183 2.67 5.54 17.92
CA PRO A 183 1.79 5.83 16.80
C PRO A 183 1.62 7.34 16.66
N VAL A 184 1.90 7.85 15.47
CA VAL A 184 1.59 9.23 15.06
C VAL A 184 0.59 9.13 13.93
N ALA A 185 -0.51 9.85 14.06
CA ALA A 185 -1.65 9.73 13.17
C ALA A 185 -2.01 11.07 12.54
N ASP A 186 -2.46 11.01 11.30
CA ASP A 186 -3.11 12.10 10.60
C ASP A 186 -4.46 11.61 10.06
N SER A 187 -5.54 12.20 10.59
CA SER A 187 -6.92 11.82 10.31
C SER A 187 -7.73 13.00 9.80
N GLY A 188 -8.72 12.76 8.97
CA GLY A 188 -9.60 13.81 8.44
C GLY A 188 -10.43 13.34 7.26
N THR A 189 -10.59 14.22 6.27
CA THR A 189 -11.35 13.94 5.05
C THR A 189 -10.54 14.38 3.84
N GLU A 190 -10.41 13.48 2.86
CA GLU A 190 -9.84 13.74 1.54
C GLU A 190 -10.64 12.92 0.52
N LEU A 191 -10.65 13.30 -0.76
CA LEU A 191 -11.40 12.61 -1.83
C LEU A 191 -12.92 12.44 -1.55
N GLY A 192 -13.48 13.28 -0.68
CA GLY A 192 -14.87 13.18 -0.24
C GLY A 192 -15.17 11.98 0.68
N THR A 193 -14.15 11.40 1.32
CA THR A 193 -14.28 10.26 2.24
C THR A 193 -13.31 10.39 3.43
N SER A 194 -13.36 9.45 4.38
CA SER A 194 -12.43 9.43 5.52
C SER A 194 -10.99 9.23 5.05
N TYR A 195 -10.06 9.92 5.71
CA TYR A 195 -8.62 9.79 5.50
C TYR A 195 -7.99 9.49 6.85
N ASP A 196 -7.30 8.35 6.97
CA ASP A 196 -6.67 7.90 8.21
C ASP A 196 -5.32 7.28 7.90
N VAL A 197 -4.25 7.95 8.33
CA VAL A 197 -2.86 7.49 8.12
C VAL A 197 -2.16 7.43 9.46
N VAL A 198 -1.51 6.30 9.74
CA VAL A 198 -0.74 6.10 10.97
C VAL A 198 0.64 5.60 10.62
N VAL A 199 1.66 6.19 11.23
CA VAL A 199 3.04 5.71 11.20
C VAL A 199 3.51 5.43 12.62
N MET A 200 4.33 4.40 12.80
CA MET A 200 5.06 4.23 14.06
C MET A 200 6.38 4.97 13.95
N ALA A 201 6.61 5.94 14.85
CA ALA A 201 7.77 6.81 14.80
C ALA A 201 8.40 7.03 16.18
N THR A 202 9.71 7.24 16.20
CA THR A 202 10.44 7.66 17.41
C THR A 202 10.46 9.19 17.54
N ASP A 203 10.37 9.89 16.42
CA ASP A 203 10.30 11.34 16.33
C ASP A 203 8.89 11.80 15.90
N GLU A 204 8.07 12.19 16.88
CA GLU A 204 6.67 12.55 16.63
C GLU A 204 6.51 13.85 15.82
N GLU A 205 7.42 14.81 15.99
CA GLU A 205 7.36 16.11 15.29
C GLU A 205 7.73 15.96 13.81
N LYS A 206 8.81 15.21 13.52
CA LYS A 206 9.15 14.84 12.14
C LYS A 206 8.03 14.03 11.51
N ALA A 207 7.45 13.06 12.23
CA ALA A 207 6.36 12.25 11.72
C ALA A 207 5.11 13.07 11.39
N ALA A 208 4.72 14.03 12.24
CA ALA A 208 3.63 14.94 11.94
C ALA A 208 3.90 15.76 10.65
N THR A 209 5.12 16.24 10.47
CA THR A 209 5.54 16.97 9.25
C THR A 209 5.48 16.07 8.01
N ASP A 210 5.97 14.84 8.10
CA ASP A 210 5.95 13.87 7.00
C ASP A 210 4.53 13.45 6.63
N LEU A 211 3.64 13.28 7.61
CA LEU A 211 2.23 12.98 7.39
C LEU A 211 1.52 14.13 6.67
N ALA A 212 1.77 15.38 7.06
CA ALA A 212 1.23 16.55 6.36
C ALA A 212 1.72 16.60 4.90
N ALA A 213 3.00 16.31 4.65
CA ALA A 213 3.53 16.22 3.29
C ALA A 213 2.91 15.05 2.49
N ALA A 214 2.62 13.92 3.13
CA ALA A 214 1.96 12.78 2.49
C ALA A 214 0.49 13.09 2.15
N ARG A 215 -0.20 13.90 2.96
CA ARG A 215 -1.54 14.40 2.65
C ARG A 215 -1.54 15.30 1.41
N GLU A 216 -0.50 16.10 1.19
CA GLU A 216 -0.36 16.86 -0.07
C GLU A 216 -0.17 15.94 -1.28
N VAL A 217 0.50 14.79 -1.15
CA VAL A 217 0.57 13.77 -2.22
C VAL A 217 -0.82 13.23 -2.58
N CYS A 218 -1.69 13.03 -1.58
CA CYS A 218 -3.08 12.65 -1.79
C CYS A 218 -3.83 13.69 -2.64
N ARG A 219 -3.72 14.97 -2.26
CA ARG A 219 -4.36 16.10 -2.95
C ARG A 219 -3.83 16.27 -4.36
N GLU A 220 -2.53 16.08 -4.57
CA GLU A 220 -1.89 16.13 -5.88
C GLU A 220 -2.46 15.07 -6.81
N ALA A 221 -2.47 13.81 -6.36
CA ALA A 221 -3.01 12.71 -7.14
C ALA A 221 -4.49 12.91 -7.46
N GLU A 222 -5.28 13.51 -6.56
CA GLU A 222 -6.68 13.88 -6.84
C GLU A 222 -6.81 14.87 -8.02
N ARG A 223 -5.87 15.81 -8.19
CA ARG A 223 -5.90 16.78 -9.32
C ARG A 223 -5.84 16.07 -10.67
N HIS A 224 -5.18 14.92 -10.75
CA HIS A 224 -5.08 14.16 -11.99
C HIS A 224 -6.23 13.17 -12.19
N LEU A 225 -6.75 12.59 -11.10
CA LEU A 225 -7.60 11.40 -11.16
C LEU A 225 -9.09 11.65 -10.86
N SER A 226 -9.45 12.84 -10.36
CA SER A 226 -10.83 13.11 -9.95
C SER A 226 -11.75 13.44 -11.11
N GLU A 227 -12.70 12.56 -11.39
CA GLU A 227 -13.81 12.78 -12.36
C GLU A 227 -14.82 13.84 -11.91
N TRP A 228 -14.71 14.32 -10.66
CA TRP A 228 -15.62 15.29 -10.07
C TRP A 228 -15.13 16.74 -10.20
N LYS A 229 -13.87 16.91 -10.59
CA LYS A 229 -13.24 18.21 -10.82
C LYS A 229 -13.16 18.47 -12.32
N ASP A 230 -13.79 19.54 -12.78
CA ASP A 230 -13.86 19.87 -14.21
C ASP A 230 -12.47 20.20 -14.81
N ASP A 231 -11.55 20.68 -13.98
CA ASP A 231 -10.18 21.06 -14.31
C ASP A 231 -9.16 19.92 -14.12
N SER A 232 -9.60 18.71 -13.76
CA SER A 232 -8.68 17.56 -13.65
C SER A 232 -8.20 17.07 -15.01
N ASP A 233 -7.05 16.41 -15.02
CA ASP A 233 -6.49 15.83 -16.25
C ASP A 233 -7.41 14.78 -16.87
N ILE A 234 -8.06 13.95 -16.06
CA ILE A 234 -9.03 12.96 -16.56
C ILE A 234 -10.26 13.63 -17.17
N SER A 235 -10.74 14.74 -16.59
CA SER A 235 -11.85 15.51 -17.14
C SER A 235 -11.47 16.18 -18.46
N ARG A 236 -10.25 16.71 -18.57
CA ARG A 236 -9.69 17.25 -19.82
C ARG A 236 -9.60 16.15 -20.89
N LEU A 237 -9.01 15.01 -20.55
CA LEU A 237 -8.90 13.85 -21.42
C LEU A 237 -10.27 13.43 -21.96
N ASN A 238 -11.28 13.32 -21.09
CA ASN A 238 -12.64 12.92 -21.47
C ASN A 238 -13.38 13.90 -22.40
N ARG A 239 -12.92 15.16 -22.49
CA ARG A 239 -13.47 16.15 -23.44
C ARG A 239 -12.80 16.07 -24.81
N GLU A 240 -11.50 15.76 -24.85
CA GLU A 240 -10.67 15.97 -26.03
C GLU A 240 -10.29 14.67 -26.76
N ALA A 241 -10.09 13.56 -26.03
CA ALA A 241 -9.52 12.32 -26.58
C ALA A 241 -10.41 11.58 -27.60
N GLY A 242 -11.68 11.95 -27.69
CA GLY A 242 -12.59 11.45 -28.74
C GLY A 242 -12.36 12.12 -30.10
N GLU A 243 -11.63 13.22 -30.17
CA GLU A 243 -11.39 13.99 -31.39
C GLU A 243 -9.93 13.90 -31.85
N HIS A 244 -8.97 13.93 -30.92
CA HIS A 244 -7.54 13.87 -31.22
C HIS A 244 -6.75 13.29 -30.03
N PRO A 245 -5.51 12.80 -30.22
CA PRO A 245 -4.66 12.38 -29.11
C PRO A 245 -4.33 13.52 -28.16
N VAL A 246 -4.40 13.23 -26.86
CA VAL A 246 -4.19 14.18 -25.76
C VAL A 246 -2.99 13.74 -24.93
N GLU A 247 -2.05 14.65 -24.70
CA GLU A 247 -0.95 14.41 -23.77
C GLU A 247 -1.46 14.44 -22.32
N VAL A 248 -1.10 13.41 -21.55
CA VAL A 248 -1.53 13.26 -20.15
C VAL A 248 -0.35 13.22 -19.19
N HIS A 249 -0.59 13.63 -17.95
CA HIS A 249 0.39 13.52 -16.88
C HIS A 249 0.81 12.05 -16.65
N GLY A 250 2.07 11.83 -16.26
CA GLY A 250 2.64 10.50 -16.12
C GLY A 250 1.90 9.61 -15.12
N ASP A 251 1.32 10.16 -14.06
CA ASP A 251 0.53 9.37 -13.10
C ASP A 251 -0.82 8.96 -13.67
N LEU A 252 -1.50 9.83 -14.42
CA LEU A 252 -2.72 9.46 -15.11
C LEU A 252 -2.45 8.36 -16.15
N LEU A 253 -1.35 8.48 -16.91
CA LEU A 253 -0.93 7.46 -17.87
C LEU A 253 -0.72 6.09 -17.22
N LYS A 254 -0.05 6.05 -16.07
CA LYS A 254 0.19 4.81 -15.32
C LYS A 254 -1.12 4.20 -14.83
N VAL A 255 -2.04 5.01 -14.30
CA VAL A 255 -3.36 4.55 -13.83
C VAL A 255 -4.15 3.95 -14.99
N ILE A 256 -4.25 4.65 -16.13
CA ILE A 256 -4.94 4.14 -17.32
C ILE A 256 -4.30 2.83 -17.78
N SER A 257 -2.97 2.80 -17.91
CA SER A 257 -2.24 1.61 -18.36
C SER A 257 -2.43 0.40 -17.45
N ALA A 258 -2.39 0.61 -16.13
CA ALA A 258 -2.64 -0.45 -15.14
C ALA A 258 -4.09 -0.93 -15.24
N SER A 259 -5.03 0.00 -15.38
CA SER A 259 -6.45 -0.30 -15.51
C SER A 259 -6.76 -1.14 -16.75
N LEU A 260 -6.20 -0.82 -17.91
CA LEU A 260 -6.40 -1.60 -19.15
C LEU A 260 -5.89 -3.04 -19.01
N LYS A 261 -4.83 -3.27 -18.23
CA LYS A 261 -4.36 -4.64 -17.92
C LYS A 261 -5.38 -5.40 -17.10
N VAL A 262 -5.98 -4.76 -16.09
CA VAL A 262 -7.04 -5.37 -15.27
C VAL A 262 -8.30 -5.61 -16.10
N SER A 263 -8.69 -4.66 -16.96
CA SER A 263 -9.84 -4.85 -17.86
C SER A 263 -9.68 -6.07 -18.75
N LYS A 264 -8.49 -6.23 -19.34
CA LYS A 264 -8.17 -7.40 -20.14
C LYS A 264 -8.14 -8.70 -19.32
N ALA A 265 -7.51 -8.71 -18.15
CA ALA A 265 -7.40 -9.89 -17.29
C ALA A 265 -8.75 -10.36 -16.74
N THR A 266 -9.71 -9.46 -16.61
CA THR A 266 -11.07 -9.70 -16.11
C THR A 266 -12.11 -9.81 -17.22
N ALA A 267 -11.68 -9.82 -18.49
CA ALA A 267 -12.54 -9.87 -19.67
C ALA A 267 -13.67 -8.81 -19.63
N GLY A 268 -13.35 -7.59 -19.19
CA GLY A 268 -14.26 -6.46 -19.13
C GLY A 268 -15.20 -6.43 -17.91
N ALA A 269 -15.06 -7.36 -16.95
CA ALA A 269 -15.82 -7.26 -15.69
C ALA A 269 -15.43 -6.01 -14.88
N PHE A 270 -14.16 -5.60 -14.97
CA PHE A 270 -13.74 -4.24 -14.72
C PHE A 270 -13.43 -3.57 -16.07
N ASP A 271 -13.88 -2.34 -16.26
CA ASP A 271 -13.56 -1.56 -17.46
C ASP A 271 -13.58 -0.07 -17.14
N VAL A 272 -12.46 0.63 -17.30
CA VAL A 272 -12.37 2.08 -17.08
C VAL A 272 -13.20 2.88 -18.07
N THR A 273 -13.66 2.32 -19.18
CA THR A 273 -14.54 3.01 -20.14
C THR A 273 -16.01 3.00 -19.72
N TRP A 274 -16.35 2.58 -18.49
CA TRP A 274 -17.73 2.51 -17.98
C TRP A 274 -18.42 3.89 -17.87
N TYR A 275 -17.66 4.99 -17.83
CA TYR A 275 -18.16 6.32 -17.47
C TYR A 275 -19.39 6.80 -18.25
N PRO A 276 -19.56 6.54 -19.57
CA PRO A 276 -20.79 6.88 -20.29
C PRO A 276 -22.05 6.25 -19.68
N LEU A 277 -21.96 5.06 -19.08
CA LEU A 277 -23.07 4.39 -18.41
C LEU A 277 -23.50 5.14 -17.15
N SER A 278 -22.59 5.84 -16.47
CA SER A 278 -22.93 6.65 -15.28
C SER A 278 -24.00 7.70 -15.59
N GLY A 279 -23.88 8.37 -16.74
CA GLY A 279 -24.83 9.39 -17.19
C GLY A 279 -26.19 8.78 -17.52
N LEU A 280 -26.20 7.62 -18.20
CA LEU A 280 -27.42 6.89 -18.53
C LEU A 280 -28.21 6.49 -17.28
N TRP A 281 -27.53 5.91 -16.29
CA TRP A 281 -28.18 5.47 -15.05
C TRP A 281 -28.56 6.63 -14.12
N LYS A 282 -27.80 7.74 -14.15
CA LYS A 282 -28.19 8.98 -13.46
C LYS A 282 -29.48 9.56 -14.05
N GLN A 283 -29.59 9.63 -15.37
CA GLN A 283 -30.80 10.10 -16.03
C GLN A 283 -32.00 9.18 -15.74
N ALA A 284 -31.77 7.87 -15.70
CA ALA A 284 -32.80 6.90 -15.33
C ALA A 284 -33.33 7.13 -13.90
N ALA A 285 -32.44 7.38 -12.95
CA ALA A 285 -32.80 7.75 -11.58
C ALA A 285 -33.57 9.07 -11.49
N GLU A 286 -33.12 10.11 -12.21
CA GLU A 286 -33.77 11.43 -12.21
C GLU A 286 -35.17 11.40 -12.86
N SER A 287 -35.38 10.53 -13.84
CA SER A 287 -36.66 10.38 -14.55
C SER A 287 -37.57 9.28 -13.97
N ASP A 288 -37.12 8.58 -12.94
CA ASP A 288 -37.78 7.41 -12.35
C ASP A 288 -38.23 6.38 -13.40
N LYS A 289 -37.35 6.14 -14.38
CA LYS A 289 -37.63 5.24 -15.50
C LYS A 289 -36.37 4.51 -15.95
N LEU A 290 -36.48 3.20 -16.16
CA LEU A 290 -35.37 2.40 -16.67
C LEU A 290 -34.93 2.85 -18.07
N PRO A 291 -33.61 2.78 -18.37
CA PRO A 291 -33.12 2.95 -19.73
C PRO A 291 -33.77 1.93 -20.66
N SER A 292 -34.25 2.40 -21.82
CA SER A 292 -34.68 1.49 -22.87
C SER A 292 -33.50 0.72 -23.47
N GLU A 293 -33.78 -0.45 -24.06
CA GLU A 293 -32.74 -1.22 -24.76
C GLU A 293 -32.04 -0.41 -25.86
N THR A 294 -32.75 0.51 -26.51
CA THR A 294 -32.16 1.38 -27.54
C THR A 294 -31.20 2.40 -26.95
N GLU A 295 -31.56 3.06 -25.85
CA GLU A 295 -30.67 4.02 -25.16
C GLU A 295 -29.43 3.31 -24.63
N LEU A 296 -29.61 2.13 -24.02
CA LEU A 296 -28.51 1.31 -23.53
C LEU A 296 -27.59 0.87 -24.67
N ALA A 297 -28.15 0.32 -25.76
CA ALA A 297 -27.37 -0.12 -26.91
C ALA A 297 -26.59 1.02 -27.58
N GLU A 298 -27.12 2.24 -27.58
CA GLU A 298 -26.40 3.41 -28.10
C GLU A 298 -25.19 3.74 -27.24
N VAL A 299 -25.36 3.84 -25.92
CA VAL A 299 -24.26 4.13 -24.98
C VAL A 299 -23.21 3.01 -24.98
N MET A 300 -23.64 1.76 -25.08
CA MET A 300 -22.72 0.61 -25.14
C MET A 300 -21.76 0.65 -26.34
N LYS A 301 -22.10 1.37 -27.42
CA LYS A 301 -21.15 1.57 -28.53
C LYS A 301 -19.87 2.26 -28.08
N SER A 302 -19.89 3.10 -27.05
CA SER A 302 -18.71 3.80 -26.55
C SER A 302 -18.03 3.16 -25.33
N VAL A 303 -18.52 1.99 -24.87
CA VAL A 303 -17.95 1.24 -23.73
C VAL A 303 -17.14 0.06 -24.24
N GLY A 304 -15.88 -0.05 -23.84
CA GLY A 304 -14.95 -1.13 -24.16
C GLY A 304 -13.50 -0.66 -24.06
N TYR A 305 -12.72 -1.26 -23.16
CA TYR A 305 -11.32 -0.89 -22.90
C TYR A 305 -10.43 -0.96 -24.14
N GLU A 306 -10.76 -1.77 -25.14
CA GLU A 306 -10.07 -1.86 -26.43
C GLU A 306 -10.14 -0.58 -27.27
N LYS A 307 -11.05 0.35 -26.93
CA LYS A 307 -11.21 1.64 -27.61
C LYS A 307 -10.19 2.67 -27.15
N VAL A 308 -9.45 2.40 -26.07
CA VAL A 308 -8.42 3.28 -25.53
C VAL A 308 -7.10 3.00 -26.24
N ILE A 309 -6.56 4.02 -26.90
CA ILE A 309 -5.29 3.97 -27.60
C ILE A 309 -4.27 4.78 -26.81
N ILE A 310 -3.12 4.17 -26.54
CA ILE A 310 -1.99 4.81 -25.86
C ILE A 310 -0.77 4.73 -26.78
N GLU A 311 -0.20 5.89 -27.10
CA GLU A 311 1.04 6.04 -27.88
C GLU A 311 1.96 7.00 -27.11
N ASP A 312 3.04 6.49 -26.53
CA ASP A 312 3.91 7.23 -25.61
C ASP A 312 3.13 7.87 -24.44
N SER A 313 3.09 9.20 -24.34
CA SER A 313 2.31 9.98 -23.35
C SER A 313 0.95 10.44 -23.88
N MET A 314 0.59 10.05 -25.10
CA MET A 314 -0.64 10.46 -25.77
C MET A 314 -1.73 9.40 -25.60
N VAL A 315 -2.94 9.85 -25.24
CA VAL A 315 -4.13 8.99 -25.12
C VAL A 315 -5.22 9.49 -26.08
N SER A 316 -5.84 8.58 -26.82
CA SER A 316 -6.99 8.85 -27.69
C SER A 316 -8.03 7.73 -27.62
N PHE A 317 -9.24 7.99 -28.13
CA PHE A 317 -10.30 7.00 -28.23
C PHE A 317 -10.67 6.71 -29.68
N SER A 318 -10.75 5.42 -30.03
CA SER A 318 -11.11 4.99 -31.39
C SER A 318 -12.59 5.19 -31.72
N GLN A 319 -13.42 5.50 -30.72
CA GLN A 319 -14.87 5.58 -30.83
C GLN A 319 -15.39 6.86 -30.16
N PRO A 320 -16.14 7.72 -30.90
CA PRO A 320 -16.78 8.90 -30.33
C PRO A 320 -17.69 8.56 -29.14
N GLY A 321 -17.67 9.42 -28.12
CA GLY A 321 -18.43 9.24 -26.89
C GLY A 321 -17.78 8.33 -25.84
N THR A 322 -16.62 7.73 -26.14
CA THR A 322 -15.84 6.98 -25.14
C THR A 322 -15.34 7.95 -24.09
N LYS A 323 -15.45 7.57 -22.82
CA LYS A 323 -14.96 8.33 -21.68
C LYS A 323 -14.44 7.37 -20.62
N LEU A 324 -13.41 7.79 -19.91
CA LEU A 324 -12.81 7.05 -18.81
C LEU A 324 -13.38 7.48 -17.46
N GLY A 325 -13.64 6.50 -16.61
CA GLY A 325 -13.96 6.65 -15.20
C GLY A 325 -13.02 5.76 -14.38
N LEU A 326 -12.31 6.39 -13.46
CA LEU A 326 -11.30 5.82 -12.58
C LEU A 326 -11.82 5.58 -11.15
N GLY A 327 -13.10 5.83 -10.85
CA GLY A 327 -13.65 5.69 -9.49
C GLY A 327 -13.44 4.32 -8.82
N ALA A 328 -13.22 3.27 -9.62
CA ALA A 328 -12.94 1.90 -9.20
C ALA A 328 -11.44 1.56 -9.07
N VAL A 329 -10.54 2.54 -9.20
CA VAL A 329 -9.08 2.34 -9.11
C VAL A 329 -8.34 3.54 -8.50
N ALA A 330 -8.88 4.74 -8.64
CA ALA A 330 -8.24 6.00 -8.24
C ALA A 330 -7.95 6.04 -6.74
N LYS A 331 -8.87 5.56 -5.89
CA LYS A 331 -8.67 5.55 -4.44
C LYS A 331 -7.51 4.63 -4.07
N GLY A 332 -7.52 3.39 -4.57
CA GLY A 332 -6.42 2.46 -4.38
C GLY A 332 -5.08 3.03 -4.86
N TRP A 333 -5.04 3.69 -6.01
CA TRP A 333 -3.83 4.36 -6.50
C TRP A 333 -3.33 5.46 -5.55
N ILE A 334 -4.24 6.28 -5.03
CA ILE A 334 -3.90 7.36 -4.10
C ILE A 334 -3.40 6.80 -2.76
N VAL A 335 -4.03 5.73 -2.25
CA VAL A 335 -3.54 4.99 -1.07
C VAL A 335 -2.11 4.51 -1.30
N ASP A 336 -1.82 3.95 -2.47
CA ASP A 336 -0.47 3.51 -2.83
C ASP A 336 0.53 4.66 -2.92
N ALA A 337 0.14 5.80 -3.50
CA ALA A 337 1.01 6.97 -3.63
C ALA A 337 1.39 7.54 -2.25
N VAL A 338 0.42 7.70 -1.35
CA VAL A 338 0.65 8.15 0.04
C VAL A 338 1.53 7.15 0.79
N PHE A 339 1.23 5.85 0.65
CA PHE A 339 2.00 4.78 1.29
C PHE A 339 3.46 4.79 0.84
N LEU A 340 3.72 4.85 -0.47
CA LEU A 340 5.07 4.88 -1.03
C LEU A 340 5.82 6.16 -0.65
N ALA A 341 5.13 7.31 -0.56
CA ALA A 341 5.72 8.56 -0.10
C ALA A 341 6.21 8.49 1.35
N LEU A 342 5.50 7.76 2.22
CA LEU A 342 5.91 7.51 3.60
C LEU A 342 6.98 6.42 3.70
N LYS A 343 6.88 5.32 2.93
CA LYS A 343 7.93 4.30 2.83
C LYS A 343 9.28 4.92 2.44
N LYS A 344 9.30 5.83 1.46
CA LYS A 344 10.51 6.54 1.02
C LYS A 344 11.12 7.42 2.11
N ARG A 345 10.33 7.85 3.09
CA ARG A 345 10.77 8.65 4.26
C ARG A 345 11.25 7.78 5.44
N GLY A 346 11.35 6.47 5.25
CA GLY A 346 11.92 5.53 6.21
C GLY A 346 10.89 4.84 7.12
N TYR A 347 9.59 5.10 6.97
CA TYR A 347 8.59 4.43 7.79
C TYR A 347 8.48 2.94 7.44
N SER A 348 8.70 2.08 8.42
CA SER A 348 8.63 0.62 8.25
C SER A 348 7.31 0.02 8.74
N ASN A 349 6.67 0.68 9.69
CA ASN A 349 5.40 0.29 10.29
C ASN A 349 4.39 1.40 10.04
N LEU A 350 3.43 1.17 9.16
CA LEU A 350 2.44 2.17 8.78
C LEU A 350 1.18 1.56 8.20
N ILE A 351 0.11 2.34 8.24
CA ILE A 351 -1.14 2.11 7.53
C ILE A 351 -1.57 3.40 6.84
N VAL A 352 -2.03 3.26 5.61
CA VAL A 352 -2.82 4.28 4.91
C VAL A 352 -4.19 3.69 4.66
N ASN A 353 -5.24 4.36 5.13
CA ASN A 353 -6.65 3.99 4.93
C ASN A 353 -7.42 5.21 4.40
N ILE A 354 -8.01 5.08 3.21
CA ILE A 354 -8.84 6.14 2.61
C ILE A 354 -10.18 5.52 2.23
N GLY A 355 -11.23 5.86 2.99
CA GLY A 355 -12.58 5.39 2.73
C GLY A 355 -12.79 3.87 2.86
N GLY A 356 -11.91 3.16 3.56
CA GLY A 356 -11.96 1.70 3.73
C GLY A 356 -11.03 0.91 2.80
N ASP A 357 -10.46 1.56 1.79
CA ASP A 357 -9.36 0.99 1.00
C ASP A 357 -8.05 1.29 1.72
N LEU A 358 -7.26 0.26 1.99
CA LEU A 358 -6.09 0.40 2.85
C LEU A 358 -4.87 -0.39 2.37
N ARG A 359 -3.71 0.08 2.81
CA ARG A 359 -2.41 -0.58 2.65
C ARG A 359 -1.60 -0.49 3.94
N THR A 360 -1.00 -1.60 4.33
CA THR A 360 -0.19 -1.71 5.55
C THR A 360 1.22 -2.17 5.24
N ALA A 361 2.13 -1.82 6.13
CA ALA A 361 3.42 -2.48 6.28
C ALA A 361 3.77 -2.64 7.76
N GLY A 362 4.50 -3.72 8.06
CA GLY A 362 4.97 -4.01 9.40
C GLY A 362 3.82 -4.20 10.40
N VAL A 363 4.06 -3.82 11.66
CA VAL A 363 3.13 -4.05 12.77
C VAL A 363 2.65 -2.74 13.38
N GLY A 364 1.41 -2.74 13.87
CA GLY A 364 0.85 -1.65 14.64
C GLY A 364 1.34 -1.63 16.09
N PRO A 365 0.77 -0.74 16.93
CA PRO A 365 1.20 -0.54 18.32
C PRO A 365 1.11 -1.79 19.20
N GLU A 366 0.17 -2.70 18.91
CA GLU A 366 -0.15 -3.87 19.72
C GLU A 366 0.14 -5.20 19.02
N GLY A 367 0.74 -5.18 17.82
CA GLY A 367 0.96 -6.38 16.99
C GLY A 367 0.49 -6.19 15.55
N PRO A 368 0.11 -7.27 14.84
CA PRO A 368 -0.44 -7.18 13.48
C PRO A 368 -1.61 -6.19 13.39
N TRP A 369 -1.78 -5.53 12.24
CA TRP A 369 -2.92 -4.64 12.05
C TRP A 369 -4.20 -5.47 11.90
N THR A 370 -5.14 -5.31 12.84
CA THR A 370 -6.42 -6.05 12.84
C THR A 370 -7.55 -5.17 12.32
N PHE A 371 -8.35 -5.72 11.42
CA PHE A 371 -9.48 -5.04 10.77
C PHE A 371 -10.75 -5.86 10.87
N LYS A 372 -11.89 -5.18 10.78
CA LYS A 372 -13.22 -5.80 10.71
C LYS A 372 -13.77 -5.70 9.30
N ILE A 373 -14.40 -6.77 8.84
CA ILE A 373 -15.19 -6.78 7.60
C ILE A 373 -16.63 -6.47 7.98
N THR A 374 -17.20 -5.40 7.42
CA THR A 374 -18.59 -5.01 7.66
C THR A 374 -19.56 -6.02 7.03
N ASP A 375 -20.61 -6.38 7.76
CA ASP A 375 -21.75 -7.12 7.23
C ASP A 375 -22.62 -6.17 6.38
N PRO A 376 -22.69 -6.36 5.05
CA PRO A 376 -23.46 -5.47 4.16
C PRO A 376 -24.98 -5.58 4.41
N TYR A 377 -25.45 -6.64 5.06
CA TYR A 377 -26.86 -6.86 5.38
C TYR A 377 -27.24 -6.32 6.77
N ARG A 378 -26.25 -6.02 7.62
CA ARG A 378 -26.46 -5.51 8.99
C ARG A 378 -25.42 -4.44 9.41
N PRO A 379 -25.23 -3.35 8.66
CA PRO A 379 -24.26 -2.32 9.03
C PRO A 379 -24.63 -1.62 10.35
N PRO A 380 -23.67 -1.27 11.22
CA PRO A 380 -22.22 -1.42 11.09
C PRO A 380 -21.67 -2.72 11.73
N ALA A 381 -22.49 -3.77 11.89
CA ALA A 381 -22.05 -5.02 12.52
C ALA A 381 -20.94 -5.69 11.69
N PRO A 382 -19.93 -6.30 12.32
CA PRO A 382 -18.90 -7.04 11.60
C PRO A 382 -19.42 -8.43 11.18
N ALA A 383 -19.10 -8.82 9.94
CA ALA A 383 -19.22 -10.19 9.46
C ALA A 383 -18.01 -11.06 9.87
N GLY A 384 -16.86 -10.44 10.12
CA GLY A 384 -15.62 -11.10 10.55
C GLY A 384 -14.48 -10.12 10.78
N SER A 385 -13.29 -10.64 11.03
CA SER A 385 -12.05 -9.87 11.17
C SER A 385 -10.88 -10.55 10.48
N PHE A 386 -9.85 -9.77 10.15
CA PHE A 386 -8.59 -10.28 9.60
C PHE A 386 -7.41 -9.48 10.13
N GLU A 387 -6.23 -10.08 10.10
CA GLU A 387 -4.96 -9.42 10.34
C GLU A 387 -4.24 -9.20 9.00
N LEU A 388 -3.62 -8.04 8.84
CA LEU A 388 -2.83 -7.70 7.66
C LEU A 388 -1.53 -7.03 8.11
N GLN A 389 -0.40 -7.66 7.81
CA GLN A 389 0.91 -7.12 8.12
C GLN A 389 1.42 -6.28 6.94
N ASP A 390 1.66 -6.94 5.81
CA ASP A 390 2.12 -6.32 4.57
C ASP A 390 1.16 -6.63 3.43
N GLY A 391 0.66 -5.58 2.78
CA GLY A 391 -0.23 -5.70 1.62
C GLY A 391 -1.39 -4.70 1.69
N SER A 392 -2.39 -4.94 0.85
CA SER A 392 -3.52 -4.05 0.66
C SER A 392 -4.83 -4.81 0.67
N VAL A 393 -5.90 -4.10 1.03
CA VAL A 393 -7.27 -4.59 0.90
C VAL A 393 -8.18 -3.44 0.45
N ALA A 394 -9.08 -3.75 -0.47
CA ALA A 394 -10.14 -2.85 -0.92
C ALA A 394 -11.46 -3.61 -0.92
N THR A 395 -12.56 -2.91 -0.67
CA THR A 395 -13.88 -3.54 -0.55
C THR A 395 -14.92 -2.89 -1.46
N SER A 396 -15.58 -3.71 -2.27
CA SER A 396 -16.70 -3.29 -3.13
C SER A 396 -18.03 -3.82 -2.60
N GLY A 397 -19.06 -2.98 -2.62
CA GLY A 397 -20.40 -3.31 -2.15
C GLY A 397 -21.45 -2.28 -2.55
N ASN A 398 -22.66 -2.74 -2.88
CA ASN A 398 -23.77 -1.87 -3.33
C ASN A 398 -24.68 -1.36 -2.20
N TYR A 399 -24.40 -1.71 -0.94
CA TYR A 399 -25.26 -1.39 0.21
C TYR A 399 -25.12 0.05 0.73
N ILE A 400 -24.05 0.77 0.35
CA ILE A 400 -23.82 2.18 0.75
C ILE A 400 -24.36 3.17 -0.29
N ARG A 401 -24.17 2.86 -1.58
CA ARG A 401 -24.54 3.73 -2.70
C ARG A 401 -25.44 2.98 -3.67
N TYR A 402 -26.72 3.36 -3.67
CA TYR A 402 -27.75 2.85 -4.56
C TYR A 402 -28.70 3.98 -4.98
N THR A 403 -29.46 3.74 -6.04
CA THR A 403 -30.57 4.59 -6.49
C THR A 403 -31.86 3.78 -6.54
N GLU A 404 -33.00 4.44 -6.50
CA GLU A 404 -34.31 3.82 -6.66
C GLU A 404 -34.90 4.23 -8.02
N ILE A 405 -35.31 3.24 -8.82
CA ILE A 405 -35.97 3.45 -10.11
C ILE A 405 -37.17 2.50 -10.17
N GLU A 406 -38.36 3.05 -10.39
CA GLU A 406 -39.63 2.32 -10.44
C GLU A 406 -39.85 1.44 -9.18
N GLY A 407 -39.47 1.96 -8.01
CA GLY A 407 -39.60 1.28 -6.71
C GLY A 407 -38.63 0.12 -6.49
N LYS A 408 -37.58 -0.03 -7.31
CA LYS A 408 -36.53 -1.04 -7.16
C LYS A 408 -35.17 -0.39 -6.92
N GLN A 409 -34.37 -0.98 -6.04
CA GLN A 409 -33.02 -0.52 -5.73
C GLN A 409 -32.01 -1.03 -6.76
N TYR A 410 -31.16 -0.12 -7.24
CA TYR A 410 -30.05 -0.39 -8.16
C TYR A 410 -28.76 0.13 -7.57
N GLY A 411 -27.76 -0.74 -7.42
CA GLY A 411 -26.44 -0.37 -6.94
C GLY A 411 -25.65 0.48 -7.93
N HIS A 412 -24.65 1.19 -7.43
CA HIS A 412 -23.78 2.04 -8.24
C HIS A 412 -22.73 1.28 -9.07
N ILE A 413 -22.42 0.01 -8.73
CA ILE A 413 -21.48 -0.81 -9.50
C ILE A 413 -22.21 -1.38 -10.73
N ILE A 414 -21.78 -0.97 -11.92
CA ILE A 414 -22.33 -1.37 -13.22
C ILE A 414 -21.42 -2.42 -13.85
N ASP A 415 -21.99 -3.50 -14.39
CA ASP A 415 -21.27 -4.45 -15.23
C ASP A 415 -21.09 -3.86 -16.64
N PRO A 416 -19.86 -3.46 -17.05
CA PRO A 416 -19.62 -2.82 -18.33
C PRO A 416 -19.92 -3.72 -19.53
N ARG A 417 -20.00 -5.04 -19.34
CA ARG A 417 -20.30 -6.02 -20.40
C ARG A 417 -21.79 -6.01 -20.76
N THR A 418 -22.64 -5.66 -19.81
CA THR A 418 -24.11 -5.61 -19.98
C THR A 418 -24.65 -4.19 -19.98
N GLY A 419 -23.89 -3.24 -19.43
CA GLY A 419 -24.28 -1.88 -19.17
C GLY A 419 -25.32 -1.73 -18.04
N ARG A 420 -25.51 -2.76 -17.21
CA ARG A 420 -26.51 -2.79 -16.12
C ARG A 420 -25.85 -2.91 -14.74
N PRO A 421 -26.48 -2.39 -13.67
CA PRO A 421 -26.05 -2.63 -12.30
C PRO A 421 -25.83 -4.11 -12.02
N ALA A 422 -24.71 -4.43 -11.36
CA ALA A 422 -24.38 -5.79 -10.99
C ALA A 422 -25.44 -6.35 -10.01
N PRO A 423 -25.91 -7.60 -10.20
CA PRO A 423 -27.01 -8.15 -9.41
C PRO A 423 -26.63 -8.60 -8.00
N PHE A 424 -25.32 -8.71 -7.71
CA PHE A 424 -24.85 -9.13 -6.40
C PHE A 424 -25.15 -8.04 -5.35
N THR A 425 -25.68 -8.44 -4.20
CA THR A 425 -26.15 -7.52 -3.13
C THR A 425 -25.24 -7.50 -1.89
N GLY A 426 -24.24 -8.38 -1.84
CA GLY A 426 -23.32 -8.49 -0.70
C GLY A 426 -22.14 -7.53 -0.81
N SER A 427 -20.97 -8.01 -0.40
CA SER A 427 -19.69 -7.31 -0.56
C SER A 427 -18.57 -8.28 -0.90
N VAL A 428 -17.49 -7.75 -1.47
CA VAL A 428 -16.24 -8.49 -1.67
C VAL A 428 -15.06 -7.63 -1.20
N SER A 429 -14.22 -8.21 -0.34
CA SER A 429 -12.94 -7.64 0.07
C SER A 429 -11.83 -8.39 -0.64
N VAL A 430 -10.97 -7.67 -1.36
CA VAL A 430 -9.89 -8.24 -2.17
C VAL A 430 -8.55 -7.85 -1.59
N PHE A 431 -7.66 -8.81 -1.43
CA PHE A 431 -6.32 -8.65 -0.90
C PHE A 431 -5.29 -8.78 -2.02
N ALA A 432 -4.39 -7.81 -2.11
CA ALA A 432 -3.34 -7.75 -3.13
C ALA A 432 -2.07 -7.08 -2.59
N PRO A 433 -0.92 -7.16 -3.31
CA PRO A 433 0.32 -6.47 -2.90
C PRO A 433 0.24 -4.93 -2.92
N ASP A 434 -0.62 -4.37 -3.76
CA ASP A 434 -0.89 -2.94 -3.92
C ASP A 434 -2.39 -2.66 -3.94
N CYS A 435 -2.77 -1.44 -3.55
CA CYS A 435 -4.15 -1.07 -3.29
C CYS A 435 -4.90 -0.73 -4.57
N ALA A 436 -4.23 -0.17 -5.59
CA ALA A 436 -4.82 0.07 -6.90
C ALA A 436 -5.33 -1.23 -7.55
N MET A 437 -4.53 -2.31 -7.49
CA MET A 437 -4.94 -3.63 -7.94
C MET A 437 -6.09 -4.18 -7.10
N ALA A 438 -6.04 -4.01 -5.78
CA ALA A 438 -7.13 -4.45 -4.89
C ALA A 438 -8.46 -3.76 -5.22
N ASP A 439 -8.47 -2.43 -5.40
CA ASP A 439 -9.67 -1.61 -5.70
C ASP A 439 -10.30 -2.03 -7.04
N ALA A 440 -9.46 -2.15 -8.09
CA ALA A 440 -9.91 -2.55 -9.41
C ALA A 440 -10.46 -3.99 -9.43
N LEU A 441 -9.77 -4.92 -8.77
CA LEU A 441 -10.22 -6.31 -8.67
C LEU A 441 -11.43 -6.47 -7.75
N ALA A 442 -11.59 -5.67 -6.70
CA ALA A 442 -12.80 -5.68 -5.88
C ALA A 442 -14.02 -5.36 -6.72
N THR A 443 -13.92 -4.36 -7.61
CA THR A 443 -14.99 -4.03 -8.55
C THR A 443 -15.25 -5.17 -9.54
N ALA A 444 -14.20 -5.72 -10.17
CA ALA A 444 -14.33 -6.83 -11.11
C ALA A 444 -14.99 -8.07 -10.48
N LEU A 445 -14.51 -8.45 -9.30
CA LEU A 445 -14.98 -9.64 -8.56
C LEU A 445 -16.38 -9.44 -8.00
N PHE A 446 -16.77 -8.20 -7.70
CA PHE A 446 -18.15 -7.87 -7.38
C PHE A 446 -19.08 -8.11 -8.58
N VAL A 447 -18.67 -7.64 -9.77
CA VAL A 447 -19.41 -7.83 -11.03
C VAL A 447 -19.53 -9.31 -11.40
N MET A 448 -18.47 -10.10 -11.23
CA MET A 448 -18.48 -11.55 -11.46
C MET A 448 -19.38 -12.31 -10.46
N GLY A 449 -19.56 -11.77 -9.25
CA GLY A 449 -20.22 -12.46 -8.15
C GLY A 449 -19.37 -13.59 -7.56
N PRO A 450 -19.82 -14.22 -6.45
CA PRO A 450 -19.00 -15.13 -5.66
C PRO A 450 -18.57 -16.41 -6.41
N ASP A 451 -19.45 -17.01 -7.20
CA ASP A 451 -19.18 -18.31 -7.82
C ASP A 451 -18.18 -18.22 -8.98
N GLU A 452 -18.27 -17.19 -9.81
CA GLU A 452 -17.32 -16.93 -10.89
C GLU A 452 -16.04 -16.29 -10.34
N GLY A 453 -16.18 -15.32 -9.44
CA GLY A 453 -15.04 -14.60 -8.88
C GLY A 453 -14.09 -15.48 -8.07
N LEU A 454 -14.59 -16.40 -7.24
CA LEU A 454 -13.72 -17.35 -6.52
C LEU A 454 -12.97 -18.30 -7.49
N LYS A 455 -13.59 -18.69 -8.61
CA LYS A 455 -12.90 -19.48 -9.66
C LYS A 455 -11.84 -18.67 -10.38
N TRP A 456 -12.06 -17.37 -10.55
CA TRP A 456 -11.06 -16.46 -11.12
C TRP A 456 -9.88 -16.29 -10.16
N VAL A 457 -10.15 -15.99 -8.88
CA VAL A 457 -9.11 -15.82 -7.84
C VAL A 457 -8.24 -17.07 -7.69
N ALA A 458 -8.84 -18.27 -7.73
CA ALA A 458 -8.10 -19.53 -7.66
C ALA A 458 -7.05 -19.72 -8.78
N LYS A 459 -7.15 -18.96 -9.88
CA LYS A 459 -6.23 -18.99 -11.02
C LYS A 459 -5.25 -17.81 -11.04
N THR A 460 -5.33 -16.91 -10.06
CA THR A 460 -4.56 -15.66 -10.03
C THR A 460 -3.69 -15.63 -8.76
N PRO A 461 -2.43 -16.10 -8.84
CA PRO A 461 -1.51 -16.09 -7.71
C PRO A 461 -1.33 -14.69 -7.10
N GLY A 462 -1.21 -14.62 -5.78
CA GLY A 462 -1.00 -13.36 -5.06
C GLY A 462 -2.28 -12.55 -4.78
N ILE A 463 -3.43 -12.99 -5.28
CA ILE A 463 -4.74 -12.39 -4.98
C ILE A 463 -5.51 -13.31 -4.05
N LYS A 464 -6.17 -12.71 -3.06
CA LYS A 464 -7.14 -13.40 -2.21
C LYS A 464 -8.44 -12.60 -2.14
N ALA A 465 -9.56 -13.26 -1.86
CA ALA A 465 -10.84 -12.58 -1.71
C ALA A 465 -11.70 -13.20 -0.61
N ILE A 466 -12.48 -12.35 0.06
CA ILE A 466 -13.57 -12.73 0.96
C ILE A 466 -14.84 -12.08 0.45
N TYR A 467 -15.86 -12.89 0.18
CA TYR A 467 -17.23 -12.47 -0.09
C TYR A 467 -18.06 -12.54 1.18
N VAL A 468 -18.86 -11.50 1.43
CA VAL A 468 -19.95 -11.56 2.39
C VAL A 468 -21.25 -11.70 1.60
N THR A 469 -21.91 -12.85 1.76
CA THR A 469 -23.19 -13.17 1.11
C THR A 469 -24.29 -13.31 2.16
N GLU A 470 -25.56 -13.34 1.74
CA GLU A 470 -26.69 -13.52 2.65
C GLU A 470 -26.58 -14.84 3.44
N ASP A 471 -25.98 -15.88 2.84
CA ASP A 471 -25.72 -17.17 3.45
C ASP A 471 -24.46 -17.20 4.35
N GLY A 472 -23.72 -16.09 4.43
CA GLY A 472 -22.48 -15.96 5.21
C GLY A 472 -21.22 -15.72 4.37
N LEU A 473 -20.06 -15.96 4.98
CA LEU A 473 -18.74 -15.72 4.37
C LEU A 473 -18.34 -16.82 3.38
N LYS A 474 -17.80 -16.44 2.22
CA LYS A 474 -17.12 -17.33 1.27
C LYS A 474 -15.74 -16.77 0.94
N ALA A 475 -14.68 -17.55 1.05
CA ALA A 475 -13.32 -17.07 0.82
C ALA A 475 -12.51 -17.96 -0.13
N SER A 476 -11.47 -17.39 -0.73
CA SER A 476 -10.52 -18.11 -1.61
C SER A 476 -9.39 -18.80 -0.85
N PHE A 477 -9.47 -18.85 0.47
CA PHE A 477 -8.50 -19.45 1.39
C PHE A 477 -9.23 -19.90 2.66
N ASP A 478 -8.60 -20.79 3.43
CA ASP A 478 -9.18 -21.26 4.69
C ASP A 478 -9.34 -20.09 5.66
N ILE A 479 -10.59 -19.86 6.09
CA ILE A 479 -10.91 -18.93 7.16
C ILE A 479 -10.63 -19.68 8.47
N GLY A 480 -9.38 -19.62 8.94
CA GLY A 480 -9.04 -20.01 10.31
C GLY A 480 -9.68 -19.01 11.28
N GLY A 481 -10.43 -19.50 12.26
CA GLY A 481 -11.21 -18.69 13.20
C GLY A 481 -10.37 -17.79 14.10
#